data_AF-A0A382Q8E6-F1
#
_entry.id   AF-A0A382Q8E6-F1
#
_cell.length_a   1.000
_cell.length_b   1.000
_cell.length_c   1.000
_cell.angle_alpha   90.00
_cell.angle_beta   90.00
_cell.angle_gamma   90.00
#
_symmetry.space_group_name_H-M   'P 1'
#
loop_
_entity.id
_entity.type
_entity.pdbx_description
1 polymer ?
#
loop_
_entity_poly.entity_id
_entity_poly.type
_entity_poly.pdbx_seq_one_letter_code
_entity_poly.pdbx_strand_id
1 'polypeptide(L)'
;KVVKKGNSDRKYIWFHGDEKTAKMALDHHMKTNEGTAYYIQNKLREVNLYGGLIEPNRIFSSDGTKQAIQKYNPQWSVSKKKEILAIFDRGRSAFLNEIFPKNGELIIAIHNNFRGYNVNKEIKRSDSISIKIDQDPRDFFLCTNRTDFELLAESPYNVVLQEKWTADDDGSLSWAALRYDVRYVLLETRLGWLKKQKEMLNYLHKNLK
;
A
#
# COMPACT_ATOMS: atom_id res chain seq x y z
N LYS A 1 7.07 -9.65 10.44
CA LYS A 1 8.44 -10.09 10.09
C LYS A 1 9.09 -8.98 9.30
N VAL A 2 10.36 -8.67 9.59
CA VAL A 2 11.15 -7.71 8.82
C VAL A 2 12.31 -8.46 8.16
N VAL A 3 12.56 -8.19 6.88
CA VAL A 3 13.70 -8.73 6.13
C VAL A 3 14.47 -7.57 5.54
N LYS A 4 15.73 -7.41 5.94
CA LYS A 4 16.64 -6.37 5.42
C LYS A 4 17.74 -7.03 4.60
N LYS A 5 18.06 -6.42 3.46
CA LYS A 5 19.20 -6.81 2.62
C LYS A 5 19.92 -5.56 2.12
N GLY A 6 21.24 -5.52 2.29
CA GLY A 6 22.06 -4.38 1.85
C GLY A 6 21.80 -3.09 2.64
N ASN A 7 22.16 -1.97 2.02
CA ASN A 7 22.16 -0.65 2.66
C ASN A 7 21.15 0.33 2.05
N SER A 8 20.51 0.00 0.94
CA SER A 8 19.40 0.78 0.38
C SER A 8 18.29 1.01 1.41
N ASP A 9 17.78 2.24 1.43
CA ASP A 9 16.66 2.66 2.27
C ASP A 9 15.30 2.36 1.62
N ARG A 10 15.27 1.72 0.45
CA ARG A 10 14.06 1.27 -0.23
C ARG A 10 13.23 0.37 0.66
N LYS A 11 11.93 0.65 0.72
CA LYS A 11 10.99 -0.06 1.58
C LYS A 11 9.99 -0.83 0.75
N TYR A 12 9.60 -2.00 1.25
CA TYR A 12 8.53 -2.81 0.69
C TYR A 12 7.59 -3.20 1.81
N ILE A 13 6.29 -3.15 1.57
CA ILE A 13 5.30 -3.52 2.58
C ILE A 13 4.19 -4.39 2.01
N TRP A 14 3.84 -5.44 2.76
CA TRP A 14 2.76 -6.36 2.45
C TRP A 14 1.77 -6.40 3.62
N PHE A 15 0.59 -5.82 3.41
CA PHE A 15 -0.40 -5.55 4.46
C PHE A 15 -1.43 -6.64 4.70
N HIS A 16 -1.86 -7.37 3.66
CA HIS A 16 -2.99 -8.29 3.79
C HIS A 16 -2.52 -9.73 3.73
N GLY A 17 -2.81 -10.49 4.78
CA GLY A 17 -2.32 -11.86 4.96
C GLY A 17 -2.80 -12.84 3.91
N ASP A 18 -3.92 -12.55 3.24
CA ASP A 18 -4.56 -13.37 2.21
C ASP A 18 -4.04 -13.10 0.79
N GLU A 19 -3.29 -12.01 0.57
CA GLU A 19 -2.72 -11.62 -0.72
C GLU A 19 -1.40 -12.39 -0.99
N LYS A 20 -1.50 -13.72 -1.13
CA LYS A 20 -0.33 -14.62 -1.17
C LYS A 20 0.57 -14.42 -2.38
N THR A 21 0.03 -14.01 -3.53
CA THR A 21 0.82 -13.82 -4.75
C THR A 21 1.80 -12.64 -4.60
N ALA A 22 1.36 -11.55 -3.96
CA ALA A 22 2.17 -10.40 -3.59
C ALA A 22 3.31 -10.82 -2.65
N LYS A 23 2.99 -11.60 -1.62
CA LYS A 23 4.00 -12.16 -0.71
C LYS A 23 5.05 -12.99 -1.46
N MET A 24 4.63 -13.90 -2.34
CA MET A 24 5.55 -14.76 -3.10
C MET A 24 6.46 -13.95 -4.04
N ALA A 25 5.93 -12.91 -4.68
CA ALA A 25 6.73 -12.02 -5.53
C ALA A 25 7.74 -11.22 -4.69
N LEU A 26 7.33 -10.69 -3.54
CA LEU A 26 8.22 -9.97 -2.63
C LEU A 26 9.30 -10.89 -2.03
N ASP A 27 8.94 -12.11 -1.61
CA ASP A 27 9.90 -13.12 -1.14
C ASP A 27 10.95 -13.42 -2.22
N HIS A 28 10.53 -13.54 -3.49
CA HIS A 28 11.45 -13.74 -4.61
C HIS A 28 12.35 -12.52 -4.86
N HIS A 29 11.77 -11.33 -4.83
CA HIS A 29 12.48 -10.06 -5.01
C HIS A 29 13.59 -9.85 -3.97
N MET A 30 13.28 -10.12 -2.70
CA MET A 30 14.22 -9.96 -1.59
C MET A 30 15.36 -11.00 -1.58
N LYS A 31 15.34 -12.01 -2.47
CA LYS A 31 16.48 -12.95 -2.61
C LYS A 31 17.70 -12.25 -3.20
N THR A 32 17.53 -11.30 -4.10
CA THR A 32 18.64 -10.67 -4.84
C THR A 32 18.75 -9.17 -4.60
N ASN A 33 17.65 -8.49 -4.31
CA ASN A 33 17.59 -7.03 -4.32
C ASN A 33 17.72 -6.44 -2.90
N GLU A 34 18.29 -5.25 -2.81
CA GLU A 34 18.42 -4.52 -1.55
C GLU A 34 17.12 -3.85 -1.10
N GLY A 35 17.11 -3.48 0.18
CA GLY A 35 16.03 -2.75 0.86
C GLY A 35 15.52 -3.50 2.09
N THR A 36 14.43 -2.98 2.66
CA THR A 36 13.74 -3.54 3.83
C THR A 36 12.30 -3.89 3.50
N ALA A 37 11.93 -5.16 3.69
CA ALA A 37 10.59 -5.67 3.49
C ALA A 37 9.88 -5.95 4.82
N TYR A 38 8.70 -5.34 4.98
CA TYR A 38 7.80 -5.51 6.13
C TYR A 38 6.64 -6.43 5.75
N TYR A 39 6.52 -7.53 6.48
CA TYR A 39 5.46 -8.52 6.28
C TYR A 39 4.54 -8.55 7.48
N ILE A 40 3.24 -8.35 7.24
CA ILE A 40 2.24 -8.60 8.27
C ILE A 40 2.32 -10.05 8.76
N GLN A 41 2.14 -10.27 10.06
CA GLN A 41 2.07 -11.61 10.65
C GLN A 41 0.61 -12.00 10.83
N ASN A 42 -0.08 -12.13 9.70
CA ASN A 42 -1.49 -12.53 9.66
C ASN A 42 -1.76 -13.41 8.42
N LYS A 43 -2.80 -14.23 8.49
CA LYS A 43 -3.26 -15.05 7.35
C LYS A 43 -4.45 -14.44 6.61
N LEU A 44 -5.23 -13.59 7.29
CA LEU A 44 -6.42 -12.96 6.75
C LEU A 44 -6.11 -11.53 6.29
N ARG A 45 -7.10 -10.91 5.64
CA ARG A 45 -7.05 -9.50 5.27
C ARG A 45 -7.02 -8.61 6.52
N GLU A 46 -8.04 -8.73 7.37
CA GLU A 46 -8.12 -8.04 8.65
C GLU A 46 -7.38 -8.81 9.76
N VAL A 47 -6.79 -8.09 10.70
CA VAL A 47 -6.12 -8.65 11.87
C VAL A 47 -7.09 -8.67 13.04
N ASN A 48 -7.19 -9.80 13.74
CA ASN A 48 -7.91 -9.85 15.01
C ASN A 48 -7.04 -9.25 16.11
N LEU A 49 -7.42 -8.06 16.59
CA LEU A 49 -6.75 -7.33 17.66
C LEU A 49 -7.80 -6.74 18.61
N TYR A 50 -7.51 -6.76 19.91
CA TYR A 50 -8.40 -6.22 20.95
C TYR A 50 -9.82 -6.83 20.92
N GLY A 51 -9.95 -8.08 20.44
CA GLY A 51 -11.23 -8.77 20.32
C GLY A 51 -12.12 -8.20 19.21
N GLY A 52 -11.55 -7.83 18.07
CA GLY A 52 -12.25 -7.38 16.87
C GLY A 52 -11.32 -7.25 15.68
N LEU A 53 -11.86 -6.80 14.55
CA LEU A 53 -11.19 -6.79 13.26
C LEU A 53 -10.60 -5.42 12.95
N ILE A 54 -9.31 -5.38 12.64
CA ILE A 54 -8.60 -4.17 12.20
C ILE A 54 -8.12 -4.39 10.76
N GLU A 55 -8.50 -3.48 9.87
CA GLU A 55 -7.98 -3.43 8.50
C GLU A 55 -6.64 -2.67 8.50
N PRO A 56 -5.48 -3.33 8.31
CA PRO A 56 -4.16 -2.72 8.46
C PRO A 56 -3.90 -1.55 7.49
N ASN A 57 -4.53 -1.52 6.31
CA ASN A 57 -4.39 -0.39 5.38
C ASN A 57 -5.49 0.68 5.54
N ARG A 58 -6.02 0.82 6.76
CA ARG A 58 -6.97 1.88 7.15
C ARG A 58 -6.55 2.61 8.42
N ILE A 59 -5.36 2.32 8.97
CA ILE A 59 -4.93 2.85 10.27
C ILE A 59 -4.13 4.16 10.18
N PHE A 60 -3.89 4.68 8.97
CA PHE A 60 -2.92 5.76 8.73
C PHE A 60 -3.51 7.19 8.80
N SER A 61 -4.75 7.31 9.24
CA SER A 61 -5.38 8.57 9.64
C SER A 61 -6.43 8.34 10.73
N SER A 62 -6.75 9.35 11.53
CA SER A 62 -7.77 9.19 12.60
C SER A 62 -9.15 8.91 11.98
N ASP A 63 -9.50 9.62 10.90
CA ASP A 63 -10.78 9.43 10.20
C ASP A 63 -10.89 8.07 9.52
N GLY A 64 -9.85 7.64 8.80
CA GLY A 64 -9.80 6.29 8.21
C GLY A 64 -9.89 5.19 9.26
N THR A 65 -9.13 5.31 10.36
CA THR A 65 -9.19 4.35 11.47
C THR A 65 -10.59 4.31 12.07
N LYS A 66 -11.20 5.46 12.33
CA LYS A 66 -12.54 5.58 12.90
C LYS A 66 -13.59 4.93 12.00
N GLN A 67 -13.57 5.23 10.70
CA GLN A 67 -14.50 4.65 9.72
C GLN A 67 -14.33 3.12 9.64
N ALA A 68 -13.09 2.62 9.60
CA ALA A 68 -12.82 1.18 9.59
C ALA A 68 -13.29 0.49 10.88
N ILE A 69 -13.02 1.07 12.05
CA ILE A 69 -13.50 0.54 13.34
C ILE A 69 -15.03 0.47 13.35
N GLN A 70 -15.72 1.50 12.86
CA GLN A 70 -17.18 1.53 12.79
C GLN A 70 -17.73 0.44 11.87
N LYS A 71 -17.13 0.28 10.67
CA LYS A 71 -17.53 -0.71 9.67
C LYS A 71 -17.34 -2.15 10.15
N TYR A 72 -16.16 -2.47 10.66
CA TYR A 72 -15.78 -3.86 10.96
C TYR A 72 -16.13 -4.30 12.38
N ASN A 73 -16.39 -3.35 13.29
CA ASN A 73 -16.71 -3.65 14.68
C ASN A 73 -18.01 -2.96 15.15
N PRO A 74 -19.15 -3.14 14.46
CA PRO A 74 -20.41 -2.52 14.87
C PRO A 74 -20.79 -2.88 16.31
N GLN A 75 -20.47 -4.10 16.75
CA GLN A 75 -20.72 -4.65 18.10
C GLN A 75 -19.94 -3.98 19.23
N TRP A 76 -18.85 -3.25 18.94
CA TRP A 76 -18.10 -2.58 19.99
C TRP A 76 -18.87 -1.38 20.54
N SER A 77 -18.81 -1.18 21.87
CA SER A 77 -19.34 0.01 22.52
C SER A 77 -18.65 1.28 22.03
N VAL A 78 -19.32 2.43 22.15
CA VAL A 78 -18.74 3.73 21.77
C VAL A 78 -17.44 4.01 22.53
N SER A 79 -17.38 3.66 23.82
CA SER A 79 -16.17 3.83 24.65
C SER A 79 -15.01 3.00 24.09
N LYS A 80 -15.22 1.72 23.80
CA LYS A 80 -14.20 0.85 23.23
C LYS A 80 -13.70 1.36 21.87
N LYS A 81 -14.61 1.80 20.98
CA LYS A 81 -14.22 2.37 19.67
C LYS A 81 -13.30 3.59 19.85
N LYS A 82 -13.60 4.49 20.80
CA LYS A 82 -12.76 5.66 21.11
C LYS A 82 -11.41 5.26 21.70
N GLU A 83 -11.39 4.30 22.60
CA GLU A 83 -10.16 3.79 23.22
C GLU A 83 -9.20 3.21 22.16
N ILE A 84 -9.71 2.32 21.30
CA ILE A 84 -8.91 1.70 20.24
C ILE A 84 -8.42 2.74 19.23
N LEU A 85 -9.27 3.69 18.84
CA LEU A 85 -8.85 4.82 17.99
C LEU A 85 -7.68 5.58 18.61
N ALA A 86 -7.77 5.92 19.90
CA ALA A 86 -6.71 6.65 20.61
C ALA A 86 -5.40 5.85 20.69
N ILE A 87 -5.45 4.51 20.78
CA ILE A 87 -4.25 3.66 20.72
C ILE A 87 -3.56 3.79 19.36
N PHE A 88 -4.32 3.67 18.26
CA PHE A 88 -3.77 3.86 16.92
C PHE A 88 -3.24 5.27 16.71
N ASP A 89 -3.97 6.29 17.17
CA ASP A 89 -3.55 7.68 17.05
C ASP A 89 -2.20 7.95 17.74
N ARG A 90 -2.00 7.42 18.95
CA ARG A 90 -0.72 7.55 19.68
C ARG A 90 0.43 6.82 18.99
N GLY A 91 0.18 5.63 18.43
CA GLY A 91 1.22 4.79 17.83
C GLY A 91 1.60 5.17 16.38
N ARG A 92 0.72 5.89 15.67
CA ARG A 92 0.83 6.09 14.22
C ARG A 92 2.13 6.75 13.79
N SER A 93 2.48 7.89 14.39
CA SER A 93 3.66 8.66 13.97
C SER A 93 4.95 7.86 14.17
N ALA A 94 5.07 7.13 15.28
CA ALA A 94 6.22 6.26 15.52
C ALA A 94 6.32 5.14 14.48
N PHE A 95 5.18 4.53 14.12
CA PHE A 95 5.15 3.49 13.10
C PHE A 95 5.50 4.01 11.71
N LEU A 96 4.94 5.16 11.31
CA LEU A 96 5.26 5.80 10.02
C LEU A 96 6.76 6.16 9.93
N ASN A 97 7.34 6.70 10.99
CA ASN A 97 8.77 7.02 11.05
C ASN A 97 9.69 5.78 10.93
N GLU A 98 9.20 4.61 11.29
CA GLU A 98 9.92 3.34 11.15
C GLU A 98 9.83 2.79 9.72
N ILE A 99 8.65 2.83 9.11
CA ILE A 99 8.42 2.20 7.80
C ILE A 99 8.75 3.11 6.63
N PHE A 100 8.76 4.42 6.80
CA PHE A 100 9.07 5.34 5.72
C PHE A 100 10.59 5.43 5.47
N PRO A 101 10.99 5.51 4.19
CA PRO A 101 12.36 5.87 3.85
C PRO A 101 12.65 7.30 4.34
N LYS A 102 13.86 7.51 4.83
CA LYS A 102 14.35 8.77 5.40
C LYS A 102 15.18 9.58 4.40
N ASN A 103 15.65 8.95 3.32
CA ASN A 103 16.58 9.56 2.36
C ASN A 103 15.93 9.86 0.99
N GLY A 104 14.60 10.03 0.95
CA GLY A 104 13.87 10.25 -0.32
C GLY A 104 13.79 9.03 -1.24
N GLU A 105 14.19 7.85 -0.76
CA GLU A 105 13.95 6.58 -1.44
C GLU A 105 12.46 6.22 -1.47
N LEU A 106 12.13 5.15 -2.17
CA LEU A 106 10.76 4.74 -2.46
C LEU A 106 10.25 3.71 -1.43
N ILE A 107 8.99 3.85 -1.00
CA ILE A 107 8.22 2.76 -0.40
C ILE A 107 7.24 2.15 -1.42
N ILE A 108 7.30 0.83 -1.55
CA ILE A 108 6.41 0.06 -2.44
C ILE A 108 5.45 -0.79 -1.60
N ALA A 109 4.16 -0.47 -1.64
CA ALA A 109 3.12 -1.35 -1.13
C ALA A 109 2.73 -2.36 -2.20
N ILE A 110 2.79 -3.64 -1.85
CA ILE A 110 2.62 -4.73 -2.79
C ILE A 110 1.35 -5.49 -2.44
N HIS A 111 0.38 -5.47 -3.34
CA HIS A 111 -0.95 -5.99 -3.10
C HIS A 111 -1.39 -7.00 -4.16
N ASN A 112 -2.46 -7.72 -3.83
CA ASN A 112 -3.27 -8.40 -4.82
C ASN A 112 -4.73 -7.99 -4.72
N ASN A 113 -5.33 -7.70 -5.86
CA ASN A 113 -6.76 -7.50 -5.94
C ASN A 113 -7.52 -8.78 -6.24
N PHE A 114 -8.72 -8.84 -5.66
CA PHE A 114 -9.75 -9.84 -5.92
C PHE A 114 -11.13 -9.18 -5.78
N ARG A 115 -12.17 -9.75 -6.40
CA ARG A 115 -13.57 -9.25 -6.34
C ARG A 115 -13.79 -7.83 -6.92
N GLY A 116 -13.09 -7.51 -8.01
CA GLY A 116 -13.43 -6.36 -8.86
C GLY A 116 -12.85 -5.00 -8.42
N TYR A 117 -11.90 -4.96 -7.50
CA TYR A 117 -11.02 -3.80 -7.37
C TYR A 117 -10.04 -3.77 -8.55
N ASN A 118 -9.91 -2.59 -9.19
CA ASN A 118 -9.08 -2.35 -10.36
C ASN A 118 -8.87 -0.83 -10.54
N VAL A 119 -8.01 -0.44 -11.48
CA VAL A 119 -7.61 0.95 -11.72
C VAL A 119 -8.79 1.91 -11.94
N ASN A 120 -9.91 1.44 -12.50
CA ASN A 120 -11.07 2.29 -12.78
C ASN A 120 -11.70 2.90 -11.52
N LYS A 121 -11.52 2.25 -10.35
CA LYS A 121 -11.98 2.79 -9.06
C LYS A 121 -11.14 3.96 -8.58
N GLU A 122 -9.89 4.05 -9.03
CA GLU A 122 -8.94 5.07 -8.61
C GLU A 122 -8.95 6.30 -9.53
N ILE A 123 -9.42 6.18 -10.78
CA ILE A 123 -9.41 7.27 -11.78
C ILE A 123 -9.99 8.58 -11.23
N LYS A 124 -11.14 8.54 -10.55
CA LYS A 124 -11.80 9.75 -10.03
C LYS A 124 -11.04 10.42 -8.88
N ARG A 125 -10.19 9.68 -8.19
CA ARG A 125 -9.38 10.14 -7.06
C ARG A 125 -7.95 10.51 -7.48
N SER A 126 -7.67 10.46 -8.77
CA SER A 126 -6.34 10.64 -9.32
C SER A 126 -6.23 11.96 -10.07
N ASP A 127 -5.11 12.65 -9.88
CA ASP A 127 -4.77 13.91 -10.55
C ASP A 127 -4.32 13.70 -11.99
N SER A 128 -3.79 12.52 -12.31
CA SER A 128 -3.37 12.15 -13.66
C SER A 128 -3.49 10.64 -13.85
N ILE A 129 -3.71 10.22 -15.10
CA ILE A 129 -3.90 8.81 -15.46
C ILE A 129 -3.11 8.48 -16.73
N SER A 130 -2.60 7.26 -16.81
CA SER A 130 -2.05 6.64 -18.02
C SER A 130 -2.66 5.24 -18.11
N ILE A 131 -3.77 5.13 -18.84
CA ILE A 131 -4.51 3.87 -19.00
C ILE A 131 -4.16 3.28 -20.36
N LYS A 132 -3.78 2.00 -20.36
CA LYS A 132 -3.33 1.28 -21.56
C LYS A 132 -4.47 0.43 -22.09
N ILE A 133 -4.78 0.58 -23.38
CA ILE A 133 -5.93 -0.07 -24.03
C ILE A 133 -5.88 -1.61 -23.94
N ASP A 134 -4.67 -2.19 -23.99
CA ASP A 134 -4.46 -3.64 -24.01
C ASP A 134 -4.03 -4.23 -22.66
N GLN A 135 -4.08 -3.45 -21.57
CA GLN A 135 -3.73 -3.97 -20.24
C GLN A 135 -4.94 -4.36 -19.42
N ASP A 136 -4.78 -5.41 -18.62
CA ASP A 136 -5.78 -5.77 -17.61
C ASP A 136 -5.93 -4.62 -16.60
N PRO A 137 -7.14 -4.08 -16.37
CA PRO A 137 -7.37 -3.01 -15.41
C PRO A 137 -6.94 -3.34 -13.97
N ARG A 138 -6.79 -4.63 -13.65
CA ARG A 138 -6.32 -5.11 -12.34
C ARG A 138 -4.81 -4.97 -12.15
N ASP A 139 -4.06 -4.83 -13.23
CA ASP A 139 -2.61 -4.72 -13.19
C ASP A 139 -2.25 -3.25 -13.35
N PHE A 140 -2.02 -2.56 -12.22
CA PHE A 140 -1.78 -1.13 -12.23
C PHE A 140 -0.87 -0.67 -11.10
N PHE A 141 -0.33 0.54 -11.29
CA PHE A 141 0.35 1.30 -10.25
C PHE A 141 -0.50 2.50 -9.82
N LEU A 142 -0.48 2.80 -8.53
CA LEU A 142 -0.83 4.13 -8.01
C LEU A 142 0.43 4.72 -7.40
N CYS A 143 0.79 5.95 -7.74
CA CYS A 143 1.93 6.63 -7.15
C CYS A 143 1.56 8.00 -6.60
N THR A 144 2.41 8.55 -5.73
CA THR A 144 2.20 9.87 -5.09
C THR A 144 3.15 10.96 -5.60
N ASN A 145 4.07 10.61 -6.50
CA ASN A 145 5.09 11.53 -7.00
C ASN A 145 4.98 11.70 -8.52
N ARG A 146 5.02 12.96 -8.98
CA ARG A 146 4.89 13.34 -10.39
C ARG A 146 5.98 12.75 -11.29
N THR A 147 7.24 12.82 -10.86
CA THR A 147 8.38 12.29 -11.62
C THR A 147 8.30 10.77 -11.74
N ASP A 148 7.91 10.07 -10.66
CA ASP A 148 7.65 8.64 -10.71
C ASP A 148 6.48 8.32 -11.65
N PHE A 149 5.40 9.12 -11.62
CA PHE A 149 4.27 8.95 -12.55
C PHE A 149 4.71 9.08 -14.00
N GLU A 150 5.47 10.11 -14.35
CA GLU A 150 5.92 10.34 -15.74
C GLU A 150 6.75 9.16 -16.26
N LEU A 151 7.65 8.62 -15.43
CA LEU A 151 8.43 7.41 -15.77
C LEU A 151 7.56 6.16 -15.91
N LEU A 152 6.58 5.99 -15.02
CA LEU A 152 5.66 4.86 -15.07
C LEU A 152 4.65 4.99 -16.21
N ALA A 153 4.27 6.21 -16.60
CA ALA A 153 3.31 6.47 -17.66
C ALA A 153 3.84 6.01 -19.03
N GLU A 154 5.16 5.96 -19.21
CA GLU A 154 5.83 5.39 -20.40
C GLU A 154 5.95 3.85 -20.35
N SER A 155 5.62 3.23 -19.21
CA SER A 155 5.62 1.78 -19.07
C SER A 155 4.44 1.14 -19.83
N PRO A 156 4.45 -0.18 -20.05
CA PRO A 156 3.30 -0.87 -20.62
C PRO A 156 2.14 -1.04 -19.63
N TYR A 157 2.20 -0.53 -18.39
CA TYR A 157 1.21 -0.76 -17.34
C TYR A 157 0.24 0.41 -17.16
N ASN A 158 -0.92 0.13 -16.56
CA ASN A 158 -1.84 1.16 -16.12
C ASN A 158 -1.26 1.92 -14.93
N VAL A 159 -1.37 3.25 -14.93
CA VAL A 159 -0.82 4.09 -13.86
C VAL A 159 -1.80 5.20 -13.53
N VAL A 160 -1.95 5.48 -12.24
CA VAL A 160 -2.67 6.64 -11.74
C VAL A 160 -1.83 7.40 -10.72
N LEU A 161 -1.96 8.72 -10.69
CA LEU A 161 -1.24 9.60 -9.78
C LEU A 161 -2.19 10.22 -8.75
N GLN A 162 -1.78 10.14 -7.49
CA GLN A 162 -2.44 10.78 -6.35
C GLN A 162 -1.45 11.77 -5.70
N GLU A 163 -1.43 13.02 -6.16
CA GLU A 163 -0.48 14.05 -5.70
C GLU A 163 -1.15 15.24 -4.98
N LYS A 164 -2.47 15.34 -4.97
CA LYS A 164 -3.21 16.37 -4.23
C LYS A 164 -4.02 15.78 -3.09
N TRP A 165 -4.02 16.51 -1.98
CA TRP A 165 -4.81 16.14 -0.81
C TRP A 165 -6.32 16.25 -1.10
N THR A 166 -7.09 15.30 -0.57
CA THR A 166 -8.57 15.29 -0.63
C THR A 166 -9.16 15.11 0.77
N ALA A 167 -10.41 15.55 0.94
CA ALA A 167 -11.16 15.29 2.17
C ALA A 167 -11.52 13.79 2.36
N ASP A 168 -11.47 13.00 1.27
CA ASP A 168 -11.79 11.57 1.25
C ASP A 168 -10.62 10.67 1.72
N ASP A 169 -9.97 11.01 2.84
CA ASP A 169 -8.92 10.20 3.46
C ASP A 169 -9.53 8.90 4.04
N ASP A 170 -9.23 7.77 3.40
CA ASP A 170 -9.69 6.45 3.82
C ASP A 170 -8.75 5.75 4.81
N GLY A 171 -7.64 6.38 5.19
CA GLY A 171 -6.64 5.85 6.11
C GLY A 171 -5.64 4.90 5.47
N SER A 172 -5.53 4.86 4.14
CA SER A 172 -4.50 4.11 3.42
C SER A 172 -3.09 4.66 3.65
N LEU A 173 -2.09 3.81 3.42
CA LEU A 173 -0.70 4.24 3.41
C LEU A 173 -0.42 5.23 2.28
N SER A 174 -1.15 5.20 1.15
CA SER A 174 -0.95 6.16 0.05
C SER A 174 -1.28 7.60 0.50
N TRP A 175 -2.37 7.80 1.26
CA TRP A 175 -2.70 9.10 1.82
C TRP A 175 -1.68 9.55 2.86
N ALA A 176 -1.22 8.65 3.73
CA ALA A 176 -0.16 9.01 4.67
C ALA A 176 1.15 9.34 3.95
N ALA A 177 1.56 8.58 2.93
CA ALA A 177 2.76 8.89 2.16
C ALA A 177 2.67 10.29 1.53
N LEU A 178 1.51 10.64 0.95
CA LEU A 178 1.28 11.99 0.43
C LEU A 178 1.37 13.07 1.52
N ARG A 179 0.74 12.84 2.68
CA ARG A 179 0.76 13.79 3.82
C ARG A 179 2.18 14.05 4.35
N TYR A 180 3.04 13.04 4.33
CA TYR A 180 4.40 13.09 4.86
C TYR A 180 5.46 13.35 3.79
N ASP A 181 5.06 13.69 2.56
CA ASP A 181 5.95 13.92 1.42
C ASP A 181 6.91 12.74 1.14
N VAL A 182 6.37 11.53 1.19
CA VAL A 182 7.10 10.30 0.95
C VAL A 182 6.73 9.74 -0.43
N ARG A 183 7.76 9.45 -1.24
CA ARG A 183 7.60 8.73 -2.51
C ARG A 183 7.01 7.36 -2.25
N TYR A 184 5.84 7.11 -2.80
CA TYR A 184 5.10 5.88 -2.62
C TYR A 184 4.58 5.34 -3.95
N VAL A 185 4.66 4.02 -4.10
CA VAL A 185 3.99 3.28 -5.18
C VAL A 185 3.22 2.11 -4.58
N LEU A 186 1.93 2.04 -4.91
CA LEU A 186 1.11 0.84 -4.81
C LEU A 186 1.29 0.02 -6.09
N LEU A 187 1.57 -1.27 -5.94
CA LEU A 187 1.57 -2.25 -7.01
C LEU A 187 0.41 -3.24 -6.78
N GLU A 188 -0.51 -3.26 -7.74
CA GLU A 188 -1.68 -4.13 -7.76
C GLU A 188 -1.61 -5.10 -8.93
N THR A 189 -1.87 -6.39 -8.67
CA THR A 189 -2.21 -7.37 -9.70
C THR A 189 -3.26 -8.33 -9.19
N ARG A 190 -3.88 -9.09 -10.11
CA ARG A 190 -4.84 -10.12 -9.75
C ARG A 190 -4.20 -11.22 -8.88
N LEU A 191 -4.89 -11.64 -7.81
CA LEU A 191 -4.51 -12.83 -7.05
C LEU A 191 -4.35 -14.05 -7.97
N GLY A 192 -3.22 -14.76 -7.83
CA GLY A 192 -2.81 -15.90 -8.66
C GLY A 192 -1.84 -15.55 -9.79
N TRP A 193 -1.65 -14.27 -10.14
CA TRP A 193 -0.87 -13.85 -11.31
C TRP A 193 0.61 -13.56 -10.96
N LEU A 194 1.30 -14.58 -10.44
CA LEU A 194 2.67 -14.43 -9.91
C LEU A 194 3.68 -13.93 -10.95
N LYS A 195 3.61 -14.41 -12.20
CA LYS A 195 4.51 -13.98 -13.26
C LYS A 195 4.40 -12.46 -13.47
N LYS A 196 3.16 -11.96 -13.59
CA LYS A 196 2.87 -10.54 -13.78
C LYS A 196 3.31 -9.68 -12.59
N GLN A 197 2.98 -10.11 -11.35
CA GLN A 197 3.41 -9.42 -10.13
C GLN A 197 4.94 -9.25 -10.09
N LYS A 198 5.69 -10.30 -10.46
CA LYS A 198 7.16 -10.26 -10.50
C LYS A 198 7.68 -9.32 -11.60
N GLU A 199 7.08 -9.35 -12.79
CA GLU A 199 7.44 -8.46 -13.89
C GLU A 199 7.27 -6.99 -13.50
N MET A 200 6.13 -6.64 -12.91
CA MET A 200 5.82 -5.28 -12.46
C MET A 200 6.73 -4.83 -11.31
N LEU A 201 6.97 -5.70 -10.32
CA LEU A 201 7.85 -5.36 -9.18
C LEU A 201 9.30 -5.15 -9.64
N ASN A 202 9.78 -5.99 -10.57
CA ASN A 202 11.09 -5.83 -11.18
C ASN A 202 11.17 -4.55 -12.03
N TYR A 203 10.08 -4.16 -12.70
CA TYR A 203 10.02 -2.89 -13.43
C TYR A 203 10.19 -1.69 -12.50
N LEU A 204 9.46 -1.65 -11.38
CA LEU A 204 9.62 -0.58 -10.37
C LEU A 204 11.06 -0.53 -9.85
N HIS A 205 11.65 -1.69 -9.56
CA HIS A 205 13.01 -1.76 -9.05
C HIS A 205 14.06 -1.20 -10.01
N LYS A 206 13.92 -1.48 -11.31
CA LYS A 206 14.88 -1.05 -12.33
C LYS A 206 14.74 0.41 -12.75
N ASN A 207 13.50 0.93 -12.76
CA ASN A 207 13.21 2.23 -13.38
C ASN A 207 13.01 3.36 -12.38
N LEU A 208 12.55 3.07 -11.16
CA LEU A 208 12.45 4.07 -10.10
C LEU A 208 13.66 3.93 -9.20
N LYS A 209 14.52 4.95 -9.13
CA LYS A 209 15.68 5.02 -8.25
C LYS A 209 15.30 5.62 -6.91
#